data_AF-A0A1Q7Z5X0-F1
#
_entry.id   AF-A0A1Q7Z5X0-F1
#
_cell.length_a   1.000
_cell.length_b   1.000
_cell.length_c   1.000
_cell.angle_alpha   90.00
_cell.angle_beta   90.00
_cell.angle_gamma   90.00
#
_symmetry.space_group_name_H-M   'P 1'
#
loop_
_entity.id
_entity.type
_entity.pdbx_description
1 polymer ?
#
loop_
_entity_poly.entity_id
_entity_poly.type
_entity_poly.pdbx_seq_one_letter_code
_entity_poly.pdbx_strand_id
1 'polypeptide(L)'
;MMSRVPAIFLISVAACGSGSVPPLFGGFTPTNGAAVILAPATCNNIPFVGPTAISGILVELTSGADACHVLTLAKQCGSGSGSTTLLAGALSGVVGGSTVAPAGPGTYPWLANPPTGTFLASTTTAAQVDANCTSAPGSPTHMSGGSIAVSTVTSSAVSGSMDVHFDNGQAYKNAFDVPVCPVSIDICSLFDFCGSHSCVQP
;
A
#
# COMPACT_ATOMS: atom_id res chain seq x y z
N MET A 1 -1.50 5.30 29.64
CA MET A 1 -0.26 4.68 29.12
C MET A 1 -0.64 3.87 27.90
N MET A 2 -0.47 4.44 26.69
CA MET A 2 -0.82 3.77 25.44
C MET A 2 0.28 2.78 25.07
N SER A 3 -0.09 1.51 24.96
CA SER A 3 0.79 0.43 24.51
C SER A 3 1.14 0.66 23.04
N ARG A 4 2.40 1.01 22.77
CA ARG A 4 2.95 1.00 21.40
C ARG A 4 3.14 -0.47 21.03
N VAL A 5 2.26 -1.00 20.18
CA VAL A 5 2.45 -2.33 19.61
C VAL A 5 3.46 -2.19 18.47
N PRO A 6 4.65 -2.82 18.56
CA PRO A 6 5.55 -2.87 17.42
C PRO A 6 4.91 -3.76 16.36
N ALA A 7 4.64 -3.20 15.17
CA ALA A 7 4.30 -3.99 13.99
C ALA A 7 5.56 -4.76 13.56
N ILE A 8 5.73 -5.95 14.14
CA ILE A 8 6.76 -6.89 13.72
C ILE A 8 6.36 -7.41 12.34
N PHE A 9 6.95 -6.84 11.30
CA PHE A 9 6.96 -7.41 9.95
C PHE A 9 7.78 -8.71 9.98
N LEU A 10 7.10 -9.84 10.08
CA LEU A 10 7.70 -11.15 9.76
C LEU A 10 7.17 -11.60 8.40
N ILE A 11 7.81 -11.12 7.34
CA ILE A 11 7.74 -11.77 6.04
C ILE A 11 8.73 -12.92 6.09
N SER A 12 8.27 -14.08 6.58
CA SER A 12 9.02 -15.34 6.54
C SER A 12 8.08 -16.41 6.00
N VAL A 13 7.81 -16.36 4.70
CA VAL A 13 6.87 -17.26 4.03
C VAL A 13 7.63 -18.43 3.45
N ALA A 14 7.78 -19.49 4.24
CA ALA A 14 8.22 -20.80 3.75
C ALA A 14 7.07 -21.44 2.95
N ALA A 15 7.34 -21.81 1.70
CA ALA A 15 6.36 -22.26 0.72
C ALA A 15 6.23 -23.79 0.66
N CYS A 16 5.00 -24.28 0.52
CA CYS A 16 4.70 -25.63 0.02
C CYS A 16 3.27 -25.68 -0.54
N GLY A 17 3.08 -26.15 -1.77
CA GLY A 17 1.78 -26.61 -2.29
C GLY A 17 1.30 -25.95 -3.59
N SER A 18 0.83 -26.78 -4.53
CA SER A 18 0.83 -26.55 -5.99
C SER A 18 -0.53 -26.16 -6.61
N GLY A 19 -0.52 -25.16 -7.51
CA GLY A 19 -1.52 -24.91 -8.59
C GLY A 19 -2.71 -24.01 -8.23
N SER A 20 -3.28 -23.13 -9.07
CA SER A 20 -2.99 -22.58 -10.42
C SER A 20 -3.68 -21.19 -10.48
N VAL A 21 -2.99 -20.12 -10.91
CA VAL A 21 -3.35 -18.71 -10.61
C VAL A 21 -3.92 -17.97 -11.83
N PRO A 22 -5.24 -17.72 -11.85
CA PRO A 22 -5.80 -16.46 -12.35
C PRO A 22 -7.09 -16.05 -11.58
N PRO A 23 -7.66 -14.82 -11.67
CA PRO A 23 -7.21 -13.62 -12.36
C PRO A 23 -7.07 -12.39 -11.43
N LEU A 24 -6.11 -11.52 -11.72
CA LEU A 24 -6.16 -10.13 -11.27
C LEU A 24 -6.90 -9.29 -12.34
N PHE A 25 -7.79 -8.41 -11.90
CA PHE A 25 -8.63 -7.45 -12.67
C PHE A 25 -9.51 -7.95 -13.85
N GLY A 26 -9.62 -9.25 -14.10
CA GLY A 26 -10.67 -9.86 -14.94
C GLY A 26 -11.95 -10.19 -14.17
N GLY A 27 -12.52 -9.21 -13.44
CA GLY A 27 -13.75 -9.38 -12.63
C GLY A 27 -13.71 -8.76 -11.22
N PHE A 28 -12.58 -8.18 -10.81
CA PHE A 28 -12.47 -7.48 -9.53
C PHE A 28 -13.33 -6.21 -9.51
N THR A 29 -14.35 -6.21 -8.65
CA THR A 29 -15.09 -5.01 -8.26
C THR A 29 -14.95 -4.89 -6.75
N PRO A 30 -14.32 -3.83 -6.22
CA PRO A 30 -14.20 -3.68 -4.77
C PRO A 30 -15.60 -3.49 -4.17
N THR A 31 -15.92 -4.32 -3.18
CA THR A 31 -17.19 -4.23 -2.43
C THR A 31 -16.98 -3.59 -1.06
N ASN A 32 -15.73 -3.48 -0.62
CA ASN A 32 -15.35 -2.78 0.59
C ASN A 32 -14.04 -2.03 0.35
N GLY A 33 -13.77 -1.05 1.20
CA GLY A 33 -12.54 -0.28 1.15
C GLY A 33 -12.39 0.60 2.37
N ALA A 34 -11.16 0.99 2.65
CA ALA A 34 -10.86 1.86 3.77
C ALA A 34 -9.58 2.66 3.52
N ALA A 35 -9.45 3.78 4.22
CA ALA A 35 -8.25 4.59 4.20
C ALA A 35 -7.65 4.77 5.60
N VAL A 36 -6.34 4.92 5.65
CA VAL A 36 -5.61 5.39 6.83
C VAL A 36 -4.77 6.59 6.44
N ILE A 37 -4.96 7.68 7.19
CA ILE A 37 -4.14 8.89 7.07
C ILE A 37 -2.95 8.72 7.99
N LEU A 38 -1.76 8.63 7.42
CA LEU A 38 -0.52 8.44 8.14
C LEU A 38 0.04 9.81 8.58
N ALA A 39 0.28 9.94 9.87
CA ALA A 39 0.88 11.14 10.42
C ALA A 39 2.30 11.35 9.85
N PRO A 40 2.72 12.61 9.64
CA PRO A 40 4.10 12.91 9.27
C PRO A 40 5.10 12.36 10.29
N ALA A 41 6.14 11.70 9.80
CA ALA A 41 7.25 11.20 10.61
C ALA A 41 8.59 11.35 9.87
N THR A 42 9.68 11.37 10.62
CA THR A 42 11.04 11.31 10.05
C THR A 42 11.58 9.90 10.20
N CYS A 43 11.83 9.25 9.08
CA CYS A 43 12.34 7.89 9.03
C CYS A 43 13.84 7.94 8.75
N ASN A 44 14.65 7.48 9.72
CA ASN A 44 16.10 7.62 9.65
C ASN A 44 16.78 6.58 8.74
N ASN A 45 16.11 5.46 8.46
CA ASN A 45 16.68 4.30 7.79
C ASN A 45 15.88 3.88 6.55
N ILE A 46 15.61 4.81 5.63
CA ILE A 46 15.03 4.42 4.34
C ILE A 46 16.16 3.96 3.42
N PRO A 47 16.15 2.70 2.95
CA PRO A 47 17.16 2.21 2.02
C PRO A 47 17.31 3.13 0.80
N PHE A 48 18.53 3.32 0.32
CA PHE A 48 18.90 4.10 -0.89
C PHE A 48 18.65 5.62 -0.84
N VAL A 49 17.80 6.10 0.07
CA VAL A 49 17.38 7.51 0.15
C VAL A 49 17.93 8.19 1.42
N GLY A 50 18.14 7.43 2.50
CA GLY A 50 18.60 7.95 3.79
C GLY A 50 17.47 8.60 4.62
N PRO A 51 17.81 9.43 5.62
CA PRO A 51 16.83 10.07 6.48
C PRO A 51 15.84 10.91 5.67
N THR A 52 14.55 10.66 5.86
CA THR A 52 13.50 11.30 5.07
C THR A 52 12.28 11.59 5.94
N ALA A 53 11.77 12.82 5.89
CA ALA A 53 10.47 13.14 6.45
C ALA A 53 9.37 12.71 5.47
N ILE A 54 8.41 11.89 5.91
CA ILE A 54 7.37 11.32 5.06
C ILE A 54 6.01 11.37 5.75
N SER A 55 4.97 11.58 4.96
CA SER A 55 3.58 11.35 5.33
C SER A 55 2.85 10.63 4.20
N GLY A 56 1.66 10.12 4.45
CA GLY A 56 0.96 9.38 3.41
C GLY A 56 -0.50 9.08 3.71
N ILE A 57 -1.17 8.57 2.70
CA ILE A 57 -2.52 8.03 2.78
C ILE A 57 -2.47 6.63 2.19
N LEU A 58 -2.88 5.64 2.97
CA LEU A 58 -3.11 4.29 2.47
C LEU A 58 -4.57 4.13 2.13
N VAL A 59 -4.85 3.46 1.03
CA VAL A 59 -6.19 3.06 0.60
C VAL A 59 -6.13 1.57 0.33
N GLU A 60 -6.94 0.83 1.06
CA GLU A 60 -7.16 -0.59 0.81
C GLU A 60 -8.52 -0.79 0.15
N LEU A 61 -8.56 -1.59 -0.91
CA LEU A 61 -9.76 -1.99 -1.62
C LEU A 61 -9.82 -3.51 -1.67
N THR A 62 -10.97 -4.08 -1.31
CA THR A 62 -11.14 -5.54 -1.22
C THR A 62 -12.46 -6.00 -1.84
N SER A 63 -12.46 -7.20 -2.39
CA SER A 63 -13.68 -7.93 -2.75
C SER A 63 -14.04 -8.89 -1.61
N GLY A 64 -14.56 -8.35 -0.50
CA GLY A 64 -14.91 -9.09 0.74
C GLY A 64 -14.23 -8.55 2.01
N ALA A 65 -14.65 -9.05 3.18
CA ALA A 65 -14.20 -8.67 4.54
C ALA A 65 -14.25 -7.15 4.88
N ASP A 66 -14.04 -6.80 6.15
CA ASP A 66 -14.01 -5.41 6.64
C ASP A 66 -12.64 -4.76 6.40
N ALA A 67 -12.56 -3.78 5.50
CA ALA A 67 -11.29 -3.16 5.09
C ALA A 67 -10.58 -2.41 6.24
N CYS A 68 -11.30 -1.86 7.22
CA CYS A 68 -10.65 -1.31 8.42
C CYS A 68 -10.02 -2.38 9.32
N HIS A 69 -10.48 -3.63 9.23
CA HIS A 69 -9.89 -4.74 9.97
C HIS A 69 -8.58 -5.20 9.34
N VAL A 70 -8.41 -5.12 8.01
CA VAL A 70 -7.20 -5.58 7.32
C VAL A 70 -6.01 -4.61 7.50
N LEU A 71 -6.26 -3.30 7.52
CA LEU A 71 -5.25 -2.30 7.93
C LEU A 71 -4.86 -2.39 9.43
N THR A 72 -5.71 -3.01 10.27
CA THR A 72 -5.49 -3.12 11.73
C THR A 72 -4.97 -4.49 12.15
N LEU A 73 -5.29 -5.53 11.40
CA LEU A 73 -5.02 -6.93 11.69
C LEU A 73 -4.75 -7.65 10.37
N ALA A 74 -3.53 -8.09 10.17
CA ALA A 74 -3.17 -9.13 9.19
C ALA A 74 -3.82 -10.51 9.49
N LYS A 75 -5.04 -10.55 10.04
CA LYS A 75 -5.75 -11.77 10.46
C LYS A 75 -7.25 -11.51 10.53
N GLN A 76 -8.03 -12.09 9.61
CA GLN A 76 -9.20 -12.92 9.93
C GLN A 76 -9.47 -13.90 8.78
N CYS A 77 -9.09 -15.15 9.00
CA CYS A 77 -9.27 -16.27 8.08
C CYS A 77 -10.62 -16.90 8.33
N GLY A 78 -11.42 -17.02 7.28
CA GLY A 78 -12.66 -17.78 7.35
C GLY A 78 -13.70 -17.46 6.27
N SER A 79 -13.54 -16.38 5.49
CA SER A 79 -14.58 -15.95 4.54
C SER A 79 -14.11 -15.46 3.15
N GLY A 80 -12.80 -15.49 2.82
CA GLY A 80 -12.24 -14.76 1.67
C GLY A 80 -11.25 -15.50 0.76
N SER A 81 -11.38 -16.81 0.58
CA SER A 81 -10.53 -17.52 -0.40
C SER A 81 -10.80 -17.04 -1.82
N GLY A 82 -9.77 -16.61 -2.56
CA GLY A 82 -9.89 -16.10 -3.93
C GLY A 82 -10.26 -14.61 -4.03
N SER A 83 -10.33 -13.89 -2.91
CA SER A 83 -10.56 -12.44 -2.91
C SER A 83 -9.31 -11.68 -3.36
N THR A 84 -9.51 -10.62 -4.16
CA THR A 84 -8.44 -9.69 -4.53
C THR A 84 -8.40 -8.54 -3.53
N THR A 85 -7.20 -8.24 -3.06
CA THR A 85 -6.89 -7.04 -2.27
C THR A 85 -5.96 -6.14 -3.07
N LEU A 86 -6.25 -4.85 -3.05
CA LEU A 86 -5.40 -3.81 -3.61
C LEU A 86 -5.08 -2.82 -2.49
N LEU A 87 -3.78 -2.68 -2.18
CA LEU A 87 -3.28 -1.73 -1.21
C LEU A 87 -2.50 -0.65 -1.96
N ALA A 88 -3.02 0.57 -1.93
CA ALA A 88 -2.44 1.72 -2.59
C ALA A 88 -1.93 2.72 -1.55
N GLY A 89 -0.78 3.33 -1.79
CA GLY A 89 -0.19 4.36 -0.95
C GLY A 89 0.10 5.61 -1.75
N ALA A 90 -0.44 6.75 -1.31
CA ALA A 90 -0.10 8.08 -1.78
C ALA A 90 0.83 8.74 -0.75
N LEU A 91 2.08 9.02 -1.14
CA LEU A 91 3.16 9.41 -0.24
C LEU A 91 3.71 10.79 -0.59
N SER A 92 3.93 11.63 0.41
CA SER A 92 4.68 12.89 0.26
C SER A 92 5.90 12.87 1.17
N GLY A 93 7.05 13.33 0.68
CA GLY A 93 8.27 13.30 1.47
C GLY A 93 9.30 14.35 1.10
N VAL A 94 10.29 14.51 1.98
CA VAL A 94 11.47 15.38 1.80
C VAL A 94 12.72 14.61 2.20
N VAL A 95 13.52 14.24 1.21
CA VAL A 95 14.81 13.54 1.41
C VAL A 95 15.80 14.46 2.10
N GLY A 96 16.42 13.97 3.18
CA GLY A 96 17.29 14.77 4.06
C GLY A 96 16.52 15.78 4.93
N GLY A 97 15.20 15.83 4.83
CA GLY A 97 14.34 16.73 5.60
C GLY A 97 13.97 16.16 6.96
N SER A 98 13.66 17.06 7.90
CA SER A 98 13.15 16.72 9.25
C SER A 98 11.65 16.96 9.40
N THR A 99 11.00 17.58 8.41
CA THR A 99 9.56 17.85 8.42
C THR A 99 8.98 17.70 7.03
N VAL A 100 7.69 17.35 6.99
CA VAL A 100 6.89 17.29 5.76
C VAL A 100 5.45 17.66 6.11
N ALA A 101 4.76 18.30 5.17
CA ALA A 101 3.33 18.54 5.31
C ALA A 101 2.54 17.22 5.23
N PRO A 102 1.41 17.08 5.94
CA PRO A 102 0.52 15.93 5.77
C PRO A 102 0.13 15.72 4.30
N ALA A 103 0.10 14.47 3.87
CA ALA A 103 -0.40 14.09 2.56
C ALA A 103 -1.86 14.55 2.42
N GLY A 104 -2.15 15.21 1.32
CA GLY A 104 -3.45 15.83 1.04
C GLY A 104 -3.91 15.59 -0.39
N PRO A 105 -4.93 16.34 -0.85
CA PRO A 105 -5.36 16.31 -2.23
C PRO A 105 -4.21 16.61 -3.20
N GLY A 106 -4.12 15.85 -4.29
CA GLY A 106 -3.06 15.95 -5.28
C GLY A 106 -2.87 14.66 -6.07
N THR A 107 -1.99 14.72 -7.07
CA THR A 107 -1.63 13.56 -7.88
C THR A 107 -0.27 13.03 -7.47
N TYR A 108 -0.24 11.74 -7.13
CA TYR A 108 0.93 11.01 -6.67
C TYR A 108 1.36 10.06 -7.77
N PRO A 109 2.45 10.36 -8.51
CA PRO A 109 2.92 9.51 -9.60
C PRO A 109 3.74 8.34 -9.08
N TRP A 110 3.78 7.24 -9.82
CA TRP A 110 4.81 6.23 -9.61
C TRP A 110 6.17 6.78 -10.02
N LEU A 111 7.19 6.47 -9.22
CA LEU A 111 8.56 6.88 -9.47
C LEU A 111 9.39 5.65 -9.81
N ALA A 112 9.95 5.63 -11.02
CA ALA A 112 10.84 4.56 -11.47
C ALA A 112 12.15 4.49 -10.66
N ASN A 113 12.56 5.64 -10.12
CA ASN A 113 13.82 5.81 -9.41
C ASN A 113 13.54 6.44 -8.04
N PRO A 114 14.41 6.18 -7.04
CA PRO A 114 14.31 6.85 -5.76
C PRO A 114 14.34 8.38 -5.92
N PRO A 115 13.44 9.11 -5.23
CA PRO A 115 13.39 10.56 -5.33
C PRO A 115 14.63 11.22 -4.70
N THR A 116 14.96 12.43 -5.14
CA THR A 116 15.88 13.33 -4.45
C THR A 116 15.16 14.63 -4.13
N GLY A 117 15.30 15.13 -2.90
CA GLY A 117 14.58 16.31 -2.41
C GLY A 117 13.11 16.07 -2.07
N THR A 118 12.26 17.06 -2.32
CA THR A 118 10.81 16.99 -2.06
C THR A 118 10.11 16.17 -3.15
N PHE A 119 9.23 15.26 -2.77
CA PHE A 119 8.55 14.38 -3.71
C PHE A 119 7.09 14.09 -3.33
N LEU A 120 6.32 13.70 -4.35
CA LEU A 120 5.10 12.93 -4.25
C LEU A 120 5.34 11.61 -4.97
N ALA A 121 4.88 10.50 -4.39
CA ALA A 121 5.04 9.18 -4.96
C ALA A 121 3.79 8.33 -4.69
N SER A 122 3.47 7.42 -5.60
CA SER A 122 2.50 6.36 -5.38
C SER A 122 3.17 5.00 -5.38
N THR A 123 2.69 4.11 -4.51
CA THR A 123 2.95 2.68 -4.57
C THR A 123 1.63 1.94 -4.57
N THR A 124 1.57 0.78 -5.20
CA THR A 124 0.40 -0.10 -5.12
C THR A 124 0.85 -1.54 -5.20
N THR A 125 0.23 -2.38 -4.38
CA THR A 125 0.38 -3.82 -4.45
C THR A 125 -0.99 -4.46 -4.57
N ALA A 126 -1.07 -5.51 -5.38
CA ALA A 126 -2.26 -6.31 -5.53
C ALA A 126 -1.94 -7.78 -5.30
N ALA A 127 -2.81 -8.46 -4.57
CA ALA A 127 -2.65 -9.88 -4.27
C ALA A 127 -4.01 -10.58 -4.22
N GLN A 128 -3.99 -11.88 -4.47
CA GLN A 128 -5.11 -12.77 -4.17
C GLN A 128 -4.85 -13.46 -2.83
N VAL A 129 -5.86 -13.47 -1.97
CA VAL A 129 -5.81 -14.15 -0.66
C VAL A 129 -6.24 -15.61 -0.86
N ASP A 130 -5.48 -16.60 -0.38
CA ASP A 130 -5.92 -18.00 -0.44
C ASP A 130 -6.83 -18.41 0.73
N ALA A 131 -7.38 -19.62 0.62
CA ALA A 131 -8.29 -20.21 1.61
C ALA A 131 -7.68 -20.43 3.00
N ASN A 132 -6.35 -20.46 3.11
CA ASN A 132 -5.61 -20.74 4.33
C ASN A 132 -5.00 -19.46 4.94
N CYS A 133 -5.30 -18.29 4.38
CA CYS A 133 -4.63 -17.02 4.70
C CYS A 133 -3.12 -17.06 4.59
N THR A 134 -2.62 -17.97 3.77
CA THR A 134 -1.33 -17.77 3.15
C THR A 134 -1.57 -16.89 1.92
N SER A 135 -0.55 -16.18 1.47
CA SER A 135 -0.64 -15.59 0.13
C SER A 135 -0.89 -16.76 -0.84
N ALA A 136 -1.93 -16.65 -1.68
CA ALA A 136 -2.13 -17.63 -2.74
C ALA A 136 -0.84 -17.80 -3.54
N PRO A 137 -0.59 -18.98 -4.16
CA PRO A 137 0.56 -19.13 -5.03
C PRO A 137 0.63 -17.93 -6.01
N GLY A 138 1.80 -17.28 -6.09
CA GLY A 138 1.98 -16.01 -6.80
C GLY A 138 2.46 -14.89 -5.87
N SER A 139 3.56 -14.22 -6.23
CA SER A 139 3.99 -13.02 -5.52
C SER A 139 2.95 -11.91 -5.67
N PRO A 140 2.79 -11.02 -4.66
CA PRO A 140 2.06 -9.77 -4.86
C PRO A 140 2.54 -9.11 -6.14
N THR A 141 1.61 -8.62 -6.97
CA THR A 141 1.98 -7.85 -8.14
C THR A 141 2.16 -6.40 -7.73
N HIS A 142 3.29 -5.82 -8.11
CA HIS A 142 3.67 -4.47 -7.73
C HIS A 142 3.37 -3.48 -8.87
N MET A 143 3.17 -2.23 -8.48
CA MET A 143 3.01 -1.10 -9.38
C MET A 143 4.29 -0.88 -10.20
N SER A 144 4.12 -0.80 -11.52
CA SER A 144 5.16 -0.55 -12.51
C SER A 144 5.00 0.79 -13.23
N GLY A 145 3.89 1.49 -12.98
CA GLY A 145 3.60 2.78 -13.59
C GLY A 145 2.23 3.34 -13.21
N GLY A 146 1.94 4.56 -13.66
CA GLY A 146 0.68 5.24 -13.41
C GLY A 146 0.71 6.20 -12.23
N SER A 147 -0.45 6.45 -11.62
CA SER A 147 -0.60 7.41 -10.52
C SER A 147 -1.87 7.17 -9.68
N ILE A 148 -1.84 7.70 -8.47
CA ILE A 148 -3.01 7.84 -7.60
C ILE A 148 -3.34 9.33 -7.49
N ALA A 149 -4.55 9.72 -7.87
CA ALA A 149 -5.07 11.07 -7.65
C ALA A 149 -5.96 11.05 -6.41
N VAL A 150 -5.60 11.81 -5.38
CA VAL A 150 -6.43 12.04 -4.20
C VAL A 150 -7.20 13.34 -4.40
N SER A 151 -8.52 13.27 -4.40
CA SER A 151 -9.39 14.43 -4.63
C SER A 151 -9.82 15.07 -3.31
N THR A 152 -10.10 14.27 -2.28
CA THR A 152 -10.58 14.78 -1.00
C THR A 152 -10.00 13.95 0.15
N VAL A 153 -9.60 14.66 1.21
CA VAL A 153 -9.11 14.07 2.46
C VAL A 153 -9.85 14.76 3.59
N THR A 154 -10.62 13.98 4.35
CA THR A 154 -11.31 14.44 5.56
C THR A 154 -10.98 13.51 6.71
N SER A 155 -11.39 13.85 7.93
CA SER A 155 -11.25 12.96 9.08
C SER A 155 -12.08 11.67 8.99
N SER A 156 -13.05 11.61 8.07
CA SER A 156 -13.99 10.48 7.96
C SER A 156 -13.95 9.76 6.62
N ALA A 157 -13.42 10.36 5.57
CA ALA A 157 -13.38 9.78 4.22
C ALA A 157 -12.20 10.30 3.39
N VAL A 158 -11.71 9.44 2.50
CA VAL A 158 -10.77 9.78 1.43
C VAL A 158 -11.36 9.33 0.11
N SER A 159 -11.35 10.22 -0.88
CA SER A 159 -11.81 9.91 -2.23
C SER A 159 -10.81 10.36 -3.30
N GLY A 160 -10.88 9.72 -4.45
CA GLY A 160 -9.95 9.95 -5.54
C GLY A 160 -10.11 8.96 -6.69
N SER A 161 -9.05 8.79 -7.47
CA SER A 161 -8.98 7.82 -8.55
C SER A 161 -7.59 7.21 -8.68
N MET A 162 -7.54 5.96 -9.10
CA MET A 162 -6.33 5.25 -9.45
C MET A 162 -6.29 5.02 -10.95
N ASP A 163 -5.15 5.25 -11.57
CA ASP A 163 -4.79 4.75 -12.90
C ASP A 163 -3.38 4.16 -12.75
N VAL A 164 -3.32 2.92 -12.29
CA VAL A 164 -2.09 2.25 -11.86
C VAL A 164 -1.85 0.99 -12.69
N HIS A 165 -0.61 0.80 -13.12
CA HIS A 165 -0.17 -0.27 -14.00
C HIS A 165 0.77 -1.17 -13.21
N PHE A 166 0.79 -2.45 -13.54
CA PHE A 166 1.44 -3.47 -12.75
C PHE A 166 2.47 -4.27 -13.56
N ASP A 167 3.45 -4.87 -12.88
CA ASP A 167 4.55 -5.63 -13.52
C ASP A 167 4.07 -6.81 -14.37
N ASN A 168 2.89 -7.35 -14.07
CA ASN A 168 2.26 -8.43 -14.84
C ASN A 168 1.51 -7.94 -16.10
N GLY A 169 1.62 -6.65 -16.45
CA GLY A 169 1.00 -6.03 -17.61
C GLY A 169 -0.47 -5.62 -17.42
N GLN A 170 -1.04 -5.81 -16.23
CA GLN A 170 -2.41 -5.41 -15.95
C GLN A 170 -2.50 -3.98 -15.43
N ALA A 171 -3.71 -3.42 -15.43
CA ALA A 171 -3.98 -2.08 -14.93
C ALA A 171 -5.26 -2.04 -14.08
N TYR A 172 -5.27 -1.18 -13.08
CA TYR A 172 -6.44 -0.84 -12.28
C TYR A 172 -6.76 0.64 -12.49
N LYS A 173 -7.93 0.91 -13.09
CA LYS A 173 -8.38 2.26 -13.43
C LYS A 173 -9.79 2.52 -12.92
N ASN A 174 -9.90 3.01 -11.69
CA ASN A 174 -11.20 3.25 -11.05
C ASN A 174 -11.14 4.41 -10.06
N ALA A 175 -12.29 5.04 -9.81
CA ALA A 175 -12.49 5.93 -8.68
C ALA A 175 -12.61 5.14 -7.37
N PHE A 176 -12.31 5.79 -6.26
CA PHE A 176 -12.54 5.28 -4.91
C PHE A 176 -13.13 6.38 -4.03
N ASP A 177 -13.97 5.97 -3.09
CA ASP A 177 -14.48 6.79 -2.00
C ASP A 177 -14.64 5.86 -0.80
N VAL A 178 -13.78 6.02 0.21
CA VAL A 178 -13.65 5.06 1.31
C VAL A 178 -13.59 5.77 2.66
N PRO A 179 -14.15 5.15 3.72
CA PRO A 179 -14.08 5.70 5.06
C PRO A 179 -12.66 5.69 5.62
N VAL A 180 -12.35 6.64 6.49
CA VAL A 180 -11.09 6.67 7.26
C VAL A 180 -11.21 5.79 8.49
N CYS A 181 -10.27 4.87 8.67
CA CYS A 181 -10.16 4.08 9.88
C CYS A 181 -9.53 4.90 11.02
N PRO A 182 -10.06 4.81 12.24
CA PRO A 182 -9.49 5.47 13.41
C PRO A 182 -8.29 4.68 13.97
N VAL A 183 -7.31 4.36 13.13
CA VAL A 183 -6.10 3.64 13.52
C VAL A 183 -4.85 4.46 13.22
N SER A 184 -3.84 4.30 14.07
CA SER A 184 -2.55 4.97 13.93
C SER A 184 -1.51 3.94 13.53
N ILE A 185 -0.95 4.09 12.34
CA ILE A 185 0.14 3.26 11.83
C ILE A 185 1.40 4.11 11.77
N ASP A 186 2.52 3.58 12.26
CA ASP A 186 3.82 4.24 12.10
C ASP A 186 4.30 4.09 10.66
N ILE A 187 4.31 5.20 9.93
CA ILE A 187 4.73 5.22 8.52
C ILE A 187 6.19 4.74 8.33
N CYS A 188 7.06 4.93 9.33
CA CYS A 188 8.43 4.44 9.24
C CYS A 188 8.55 2.93 9.35
N SER A 189 7.53 2.25 9.89
CA SER A 189 7.45 0.78 9.93
C SER A 189 6.93 0.17 8.63
N LEU A 190 6.34 0.99 7.75
CA LEU A 190 5.78 0.56 6.46
C LEU A 190 6.78 0.62 5.31
N PHE A 191 7.90 1.32 5.49
CA PHE A 191 8.89 1.51 4.45
C PHE A 191 9.89 0.36 4.37
N ASP A 192 9.61 -0.57 3.45
CA ASP A 192 10.62 -1.44 2.84
C ASP A 192 10.74 -1.05 1.35
N PHE A 193 11.44 0.06 1.08
CA PHE A 193 11.51 0.64 -0.28
C PHE A 193 12.23 -0.29 -1.29
N CYS A 194 12.78 -1.44 -0.88
CA CYS A 194 13.60 -2.31 -1.73
C CYS A 194 13.50 -3.82 -1.44
N GLY A 195 12.29 -4.37 -1.37
CA GLY A 195 12.12 -5.82 -1.49
C GLY A 195 12.31 -6.37 -2.92
N SER A 196 12.22 -5.52 -3.95
CA SER A 196 12.12 -5.97 -5.36
C SER A 196 13.07 -5.27 -6.37
N HIS A 197 13.93 -4.35 -5.93
CA HIS A 197 14.92 -3.76 -6.84
C HIS A 197 16.10 -4.71 -7.04
N SER A 198 16.23 -5.29 -8.22
CA SER A 198 17.41 -6.06 -8.60
C SER A 198 18.64 -5.16 -8.57
N CYS A 199 19.59 -5.49 -7.69
CA CYS A 199 20.92 -4.92 -7.69
C CYS A 199 21.55 -5.10 -9.09
N VAL A 200 21.75 -3.99 -9.80
CA VAL A 200 22.78 -3.94 -10.84
C VAL A 200 23.76 -2.86 -10.38
N GLN A 201 24.86 -3.30 -9.78
CA GLN A 201 26.05 -2.45 -9.60
C GLN A 201 26.71 -2.22 -10.97
N PRO A 202 27.38 -1.07 -11.17
CA PRO A 202 28.13 -0.79 -12.40
C PRO A 202 29.24 -1.81 -12.69
#